data_AF-A0A250KRS8-F1
#
_entry.id   AF-A0A250KRS8-F1
#
_cell.length_a   1.000
_cell.length_b   1.000
_cell.length_c   1.000
_cell.angle_alpha   90.00
_cell.angle_beta   90.00
_cell.angle_gamma   90.00
#
_symmetry.space_group_name_H-M   'P 1'
#
loop_
_entity.id
_entity.type
_entity.pdbx_description
1 polymer ?
#
loop_
_entity_poly.entity_id
_entity_poly.type
_entity_poly.pdbx_seq_one_letter_code
_entity_poly.pdbx_strand_id
1 'polypeptide(L)'
;MVSEIIAEQEAIKRARNVFFEQAHEEYLRNIVEWNRQHKAGTMSKQELVDRVHAAEANVERIRNAPPSPEIQARIDALEARRAQAAQGSDTLILYLQHQPASPTETILPIQGDRPAQAFVQDLNRRLAGFLKTCHTAKKVITLHYYAQRYRPPRRDGRNETEVVNYTFAINSGRLVYQTPVQKRSGNANVDARIAAMQSGPFNWQRDPRHNRELTLAGFEGIAAEISADDSAREARRKNFLAEYRKDFEYRSKRKPGVVYFLDRHWQAYDEFDLPRRVFDGDFAYAERVEFKAFFMALADIYSKQCVRDPSLLRQYRIPYRDYAGSSWGIDGSRIVYQRDGTYTTLIYHRFTPHWGEYRPAVNTYWLSDFGNRSGEAKNLMRMSPKDFFTTLSHSGKQMFREHAQVERFIAQHGGCSSAAVAQLTENFVRAANGMPSAQSAGKQFANAAVESDPAPRN
;
A
#
# COMPACT_ATOMS: atom_id res chain seq x y z
N MET A 1 5.90 33.71 -7.92
CA MET A 1 5.10 33.06 -8.98
C MET A 1 4.51 31.70 -8.56
N VAL A 2 5.27 30.60 -8.40
CA VAL A 2 4.69 29.28 -8.04
C VAL A 2 3.99 29.30 -6.69
N SER A 3 4.56 29.97 -5.68
CA SER A 3 3.95 30.16 -4.36
C SER A 3 2.65 30.99 -4.38
N GLU A 4 2.56 32.00 -5.24
CA GLU A 4 1.37 32.85 -5.38
C GLU A 4 0.25 32.14 -6.15
N ILE A 5 0.60 31.32 -7.15
CA ILE A 5 -0.34 30.41 -7.83
C ILE A 5 -0.93 29.42 -6.82
N ILE A 6 -0.10 28.88 -5.91
CA ILE A 6 -0.56 28.00 -4.84
C ILE A 6 -1.48 28.76 -3.87
N ALA A 7 -1.11 29.97 -3.43
CA ALA A 7 -1.91 30.75 -2.47
C ALA A 7 -3.29 31.19 -3.03
N GLU A 8 -3.34 31.64 -4.29
CA GLU A 8 -4.59 32.04 -4.94
C GLU A 8 -5.48 30.82 -5.23
N GLN A 9 -4.89 29.68 -5.58
CA GLN A 9 -5.60 28.42 -5.66
C GLN A 9 -6.25 28.04 -4.32
N GLU A 10 -5.59 28.26 -3.19
CA GLU A 10 -6.17 27.98 -1.87
C GLU A 10 -7.28 28.98 -1.48
N ALA A 11 -7.20 30.25 -1.90
CA ALA A 11 -8.27 31.23 -1.68
C ALA A 11 -9.51 30.95 -2.55
N ILE A 12 -9.31 30.55 -3.80
CA ILE A 12 -10.36 30.07 -4.72
C ILE A 12 -10.87 28.70 -4.29
N LYS A 13 -10.13 27.93 -3.50
CA LYS A 13 -10.76 26.80 -2.87
C LYS A 13 -11.68 27.35 -1.79
N ARG A 14 -11.20 27.96 -0.70
CA ARG A 14 -12.00 28.36 0.49
C ARG A 14 -13.39 28.99 0.27
N ALA A 15 -13.66 29.78 -0.78
CA ALA A 15 -14.93 30.52 -0.87
C ALA A 15 -16.18 29.71 -1.31
N ARG A 16 -16.06 28.54 -1.95
CA ARG A 16 -17.23 27.66 -2.25
C ARG A 16 -17.46 26.70 -1.12
N ASN A 17 -16.46 26.62 -0.26
CA ASN A 17 -16.40 25.64 0.79
C ASN A 17 -17.45 25.85 1.82
N VAL A 18 -17.62 27.12 2.13
CA VAL A 18 -18.52 27.63 3.13
C VAL A 18 -19.94 27.12 2.88
N PHE A 19 -20.40 27.09 1.63
CA PHE A 19 -21.79 26.70 1.31
C PHE A 19 -22.04 25.20 1.44
N PHE A 20 -21.10 24.35 1.01
CA PHE A 20 -21.26 22.92 1.22
C PHE A 20 -20.99 22.54 2.68
N GLU A 21 -19.99 23.13 3.35
CA GLU A 21 -19.69 22.86 4.77
C GLU A 21 -20.93 23.06 5.61
N GLN A 22 -21.62 24.17 5.42
CA GLN A 22 -22.86 24.48 6.13
C GLN A 22 -23.93 23.40 5.87
N ALA A 23 -24.14 22.99 4.62
CA ALA A 23 -25.11 21.96 4.26
C ALA A 23 -24.73 20.55 4.79
N HIS A 24 -23.44 20.22 4.81
CA HIS A 24 -22.95 18.93 5.30
C HIS A 24 -22.97 18.86 6.83
N GLU A 25 -22.58 19.92 7.53
CA GLU A 25 -22.73 20.00 8.98
C GLU A 25 -24.19 19.92 9.40
N GLU A 26 -25.08 20.59 8.66
CA GLU A 26 -26.52 20.47 8.88
C GLU A 26 -27.00 19.03 8.67
N TYR A 27 -26.57 18.36 7.61
CA TYR A 27 -26.84 16.93 7.39
C TYR A 27 -26.34 16.04 8.55
N LEU A 28 -25.11 16.24 9.01
CA LEU A 28 -24.54 15.44 10.11
C LEU A 28 -25.22 15.70 11.45
N ARG A 29 -25.62 16.94 11.74
CA ARG A 29 -26.43 17.25 12.93
C ARG A 29 -27.79 16.55 12.84
N ASN A 30 -28.42 16.61 11.67
CA ASN A 30 -29.74 16.04 11.43
C ASN A 30 -29.76 14.51 11.48
N ILE A 31 -28.74 13.82 10.93
CA ILE A 31 -28.71 12.35 10.94
C ILE A 31 -28.54 11.78 12.36
N VAL A 32 -27.80 12.48 13.24
CA VAL A 32 -27.68 12.09 14.65
C VAL A 32 -29.03 12.22 15.35
N GLU A 33 -29.75 13.31 15.08
CA GLU A 33 -31.08 13.56 15.64
C GLU A 33 -32.12 12.54 15.13
N TRP A 34 -32.18 12.29 13.82
CA TRP A 34 -33.11 11.32 13.24
C TRP A 34 -32.86 9.90 13.73
N ASN A 35 -31.60 9.51 13.90
CA ASN A 35 -31.26 8.21 14.51
C ASN A 35 -31.71 8.12 15.98
N ARG A 36 -31.65 9.23 16.73
CA ARG A 36 -32.15 9.28 18.11
C ARG A 36 -33.68 9.10 18.13
N GLN A 37 -34.39 9.80 17.25
CA GLN A 37 -35.85 9.69 17.10
C GLN A 37 -36.27 8.28 16.67
N HIS A 38 -35.54 7.66 15.75
CA HIS A 38 -35.80 6.28 15.35
C HIS A 38 -35.62 5.29 16.50
N LYS A 39 -34.53 5.42 17.28
CA LYS A 39 -34.29 4.59 18.48
C LYS A 39 -35.33 4.80 19.58
N ALA A 40 -35.87 6.01 19.69
CA ALA A 40 -36.95 6.34 20.62
C ALA A 40 -38.33 5.86 20.14
N GLY A 41 -38.43 5.28 18.93
CA GLY A 41 -39.70 4.85 18.34
C GLY A 41 -40.58 5.99 17.83
N THR A 42 -40.09 7.24 17.83
CA THR A 42 -40.82 8.43 17.36
C THR A 42 -40.65 8.67 15.86
N MET A 43 -39.80 7.89 15.19
CA MET A 43 -39.61 7.92 13.73
C MET A 43 -39.56 6.49 13.17
N SER A 44 -40.36 6.24 12.14
CA SER A 44 -40.34 4.95 11.46
C SER A 44 -39.02 4.75 10.70
N LYS A 45 -38.64 3.49 10.47
CA LYS A 45 -37.44 3.18 9.68
C LYS A 45 -37.52 3.75 8.25
N GLN A 46 -38.70 3.72 7.64
CA GLN A 46 -38.90 4.24 6.29
C GLN A 46 -38.74 5.77 6.26
N GLU A 47 -39.33 6.47 7.24
CA GLU A 47 -39.19 7.92 7.35
C GLU A 47 -37.73 8.36 7.59
N LEU A 48 -36.98 7.60 8.39
CA LEU A 48 -35.54 7.82 8.56
C LEU A 48 -34.79 7.72 7.22
N VAL A 49 -35.08 6.67 6.43
CA VAL A 49 -34.46 6.44 5.12
C VAL A 49 -34.79 7.58 4.15
N ASP A 50 -36.05 8.01 4.09
CA ASP A 50 -36.49 9.07 3.18
C ASP A 50 -35.85 10.42 3.54
N ARG A 51 -35.74 10.76 4.83
CA ARG A 51 -35.07 11.99 5.30
C ARG A 51 -33.57 11.98 5.01
N VAL A 52 -32.91 10.84 5.20
CA VAL A 52 -31.49 10.67 4.85
C VAL A 52 -31.29 10.89 3.35
N HIS A 53 -32.09 10.23 2.51
CA HIS A 53 -31.98 10.38 1.06
C HIS A 53 -32.27 11.80 0.57
N ALA A 54 -33.27 12.49 1.13
CA ALA A 54 -33.57 13.88 0.77
C ALA A 54 -32.41 14.82 1.12
N ALA A 55 -31.78 14.62 2.27
CA ALA A 55 -30.63 15.44 2.68
C ALA A 55 -29.36 15.12 1.90
N GLU A 56 -29.12 13.85 1.58
CA GLU A 56 -28.05 13.44 0.65
C GLU A 56 -28.24 14.10 -0.73
N ALA A 57 -29.46 14.09 -1.26
CA ALA A 57 -29.79 14.75 -2.52
C ALA A 57 -29.58 16.27 -2.48
N ASN A 58 -29.87 16.92 -1.35
CA ASN A 58 -29.64 18.36 -1.20
C ASN A 58 -28.15 18.72 -1.12
N VAL A 59 -27.35 17.95 -0.36
CA VAL A 59 -25.90 18.10 -0.32
C VAL A 59 -25.29 17.88 -1.71
N GLU A 60 -25.79 16.89 -2.45
CA GLU A 60 -25.37 16.60 -3.82
C GLU A 60 -25.70 17.73 -4.80
N ARG A 61 -26.90 18.31 -4.68
CA ARG A 61 -27.32 19.48 -5.47
C ARG A 61 -26.42 20.69 -5.23
N ILE A 62 -26.07 20.96 -3.98
CA ILE A 62 -25.17 22.08 -3.60
C ILE A 62 -23.75 21.81 -4.09
N ARG A 63 -23.27 20.55 -4.03
CA ARG A 63 -21.96 20.15 -4.57
C ARG A 63 -21.83 20.39 -6.06
N ASN A 64 -22.89 20.04 -6.79
CA ASN A 64 -22.93 20.07 -8.25
C ASN A 64 -23.39 21.42 -8.82
N ALA A 65 -23.72 22.38 -7.95
CA ALA A 65 -24.03 23.73 -8.40
C ALA A 65 -22.79 24.35 -9.07
N PRO A 66 -22.97 25.06 -10.21
CA PRO A 66 -21.87 25.76 -10.85
C PRO A 66 -21.26 26.81 -9.90
N PRO A 67 -19.96 27.13 -10.05
CA PRO A 67 -19.34 28.23 -9.32
C PRO A 67 -20.12 29.53 -9.48
N SER A 68 -20.04 30.42 -8.50
CA SER A 68 -20.53 31.78 -8.74
C SER A 68 -19.71 32.42 -9.87
N PRO A 69 -20.29 33.36 -10.65
CA PRO A 69 -19.58 34.03 -11.74
C PRO A 69 -18.25 34.67 -11.33
N GLU A 70 -18.21 35.25 -10.12
CA GLU A 70 -17.00 35.84 -9.54
C GLU A 70 -15.86 34.82 -9.43
N ILE A 71 -16.21 33.59 -9.07
CA ILE A 71 -15.20 32.60 -8.80
C ILE A 71 -14.76 31.89 -10.07
N GLN A 72 -15.68 31.68 -11.00
CA GLN A 72 -15.33 31.18 -12.32
C GLN A 72 -14.25 32.06 -12.97
N ALA A 73 -14.40 33.39 -12.87
CA ALA A 73 -13.40 34.33 -13.39
C ALA A 73 -12.00 34.18 -12.73
N ARG A 74 -11.95 33.82 -11.44
CA ARG A 74 -10.68 33.61 -10.73
C ARG A 74 -9.98 32.31 -11.13
N ILE A 75 -10.73 31.26 -11.42
CA ILE A 75 -10.21 29.97 -11.93
C ILE A 75 -9.52 30.20 -13.27
N ASP A 76 -10.20 30.88 -14.19
CA ASP A 76 -9.69 31.16 -15.54
C ASP A 76 -8.37 31.96 -15.48
N ALA A 77 -8.27 32.93 -14.57
CA ALA A 77 -7.05 33.71 -14.35
C ALA A 77 -5.88 32.91 -13.73
N LEU A 78 -6.15 31.82 -13.02
CA LEU A 78 -5.12 30.94 -12.45
C LEU A 78 -4.53 30.00 -13.51
N GLU A 79 -5.36 29.45 -14.37
CA GLU A 79 -4.91 28.56 -15.46
C GLU A 79 -4.00 29.29 -16.45
N ALA A 80 -4.33 30.54 -16.79
CA ALA A 80 -3.48 31.41 -17.60
C ALA A 80 -2.07 31.57 -17.00
N ARG A 81 -1.97 31.74 -15.67
CA ARG A 81 -0.68 31.88 -14.96
C ARG A 81 0.12 30.57 -14.89
N ARG A 82 -0.54 29.41 -14.79
CA ARG A 82 0.13 28.10 -14.83
C ARG A 82 0.71 27.79 -16.20
N ALA A 83 -0.03 28.11 -17.26
CA ALA A 83 0.44 27.99 -18.63
C ALA A 83 1.70 28.83 -18.86
N GLN A 84 1.79 30.01 -18.25
CA GLN A 84 3.00 30.85 -18.26
C GLN A 84 4.16 30.22 -17.47
N ALA A 85 3.90 29.62 -16.30
CA ALA A 85 4.92 29.01 -15.45
C ALA A 85 5.53 27.70 -15.99
N ALA A 86 4.80 26.96 -16.83
CA ALA A 86 5.24 25.69 -17.41
C ALA A 86 6.30 25.86 -18.53
N GLN A 87 6.60 27.09 -18.95
CA GLN A 87 7.58 27.42 -20.00
C GLN A 87 9.05 27.23 -19.55
N GLY A 88 9.38 26.20 -18.75
CA GLY A 88 10.73 26.02 -18.17
C GLY A 88 11.19 24.58 -17.87
N SER A 89 10.37 23.53 -18.06
CA SER A 89 10.81 22.13 -17.86
C SER A 89 11.54 21.60 -19.11
N ASP A 90 12.66 20.91 -18.92
CA ASP A 90 13.45 20.30 -20.01
C ASP A 90 13.01 18.86 -20.38
N THR A 91 12.15 18.25 -19.56
CA THR A 91 11.72 16.87 -19.70
C THR A 91 10.20 16.77 -19.64
N LEU A 92 9.63 16.04 -20.60
CA LEU A 92 8.22 15.67 -20.69
C LEU A 92 8.06 14.17 -20.40
N ILE A 93 7.10 13.81 -19.55
CA ILE A 93 6.76 12.39 -19.27
C ILE A 93 5.38 12.11 -19.84
N LEU A 94 5.26 11.05 -20.65
CA LEU A 94 4.03 10.63 -21.30
C LEU A 94 3.66 9.21 -20.84
N TYR A 95 2.45 9.06 -20.33
CA TYR A 95 1.87 7.78 -19.95
C TYR A 95 1.02 7.26 -21.12
N LEU A 96 1.40 6.14 -21.70
CA LEU A 96 0.74 5.52 -22.85
C LEU A 96 0.02 4.25 -22.40
N GLN A 97 -1.31 4.30 -22.41
CA GLN A 97 -2.18 3.21 -21.99
C GLN A 97 -2.68 2.44 -23.22
N HIS A 98 -2.45 1.12 -23.23
CA HIS A 98 -2.75 0.22 -24.34
C HIS A 98 -3.98 -0.64 -24.07
N GLN A 99 -4.87 -0.74 -25.06
CA GLN A 99 -6.06 -1.59 -25.05
C GLN A 99 -6.00 -2.55 -26.23
N PRO A 100 -5.23 -3.66 -26.14
CA PRO A 100 -5.19 -4.64 -27.21
C PRO A 100 -6.58 -5.26 -27.41
N ALA A 101 -6.97 -5.48 -28.67
CA ALA A 101 -8.24 -6.09 -29.03
C ALA A 101 -8.21 -7.62 -28.80
N SER A 102 -7.03 -8.22 -28.72
CA SER A 102 -6.86 -9.65 -28.40
C SER A 102 -5.66 -9.93 -27.50
N PRO A 103 -5.68 -11.06 -26.74
CA PRO A 103 -4.57 -11.43 -25.86
C PRO A 103 -3.23 -11.69 -26.57
N THR A 104 -3.27 -11.98 -27.88
CA THR A 104 -2.11 -12.26 -28.74
C THR A 104 -1.57 -11.02 -29.45
N GLU A 105 -2.27 -9.89 -29.37
CA GLU A 105 -1.84 -8.65 -29.98
C GLU A 105 -0.70 -8.04 -29.15
N THR A 106 0.38 -7.66 -29.83
CA THR A 106 1.48 -6.96 -29.22
C THR A 106 1.10 -5.50 -29.03
N ILE A 107 1.16 -5.00 -27.80
CA ILE A 107 0.94 -3.56 -27.52
C ILE A 107 2.12 -2.68 -27.94
N LEU A 108 3.20 -3.30 -28.40
CA LEU A 108 4.41 -2.63 -28.83
C LEU A 108 4.71 -2.99 -30.28
N PRO A 109 4.61 -2.03 -31.19
CA PRO A 109 5.30 -2.15 -32.47
C PRO A 109 6.79 -1.91 -32.16
N ILE A 110 7.54 -2.99 -31.92
CA ILE A 110 9.01 -2.96 -31.86
C ILE A 110 9.61 -3.38 -33.19
N GLN A 111 10.80 -2.86 -33.49
CA GLN A 111 11.61 -3.30 -34.60
C GLN A 111 13.05 -3.47 -34.10
N GLY A 112 13.43 -4.72 -33.78
CA GLY A 112 14.68 -5.01 -33.08
C GLY A 112 14.64 -4.50 -31.64
N ASP A 113 15.65 -3.72 -31.24
CA ASP A 113 15.81 -3.11 -29.91
C ASP A 113 15.14 -1.73 -29.77
N ARG A 114 14.37 -1.29 -30.78
CA ARG A 114 13.82 0.07 -30.87
C ARG A 114 12.31 0.05 -31.03
N PRO A 115 11.60 1.13 -30.65
CA PRO A 115 10.23 1.33 -31.11
C PRO A 115 10.21 1.33 -32.64
N ALA A 116 9.23 0.63 -33.23
CA ALA A 116 9.07 0.56 -34.67
C ALA A 116 8.87 1.95 -35.25
N GLN A 117 9.43 2.15 -36.45
CA GLN A 117 9.42 3.45 -37.09
C GLN A 117 8.00 3.99 -37.30
N ALA A 118 7.04 3.12 -37.67
CA ALA A 118 5.63 3.49 -37.85
C ALA A 118 5.01 4.08 -36.56
N PHE A 119 5.39 3.56 -35.40
CA PHE A 119 4.93 4.09 -34.12
C PHE A 119 5.56 5.41 -33.76
N VAL A 120 6.88 5.55 -33.95
CA VAL A 120 7.55 6.83 -33.74
C VAL A 120 6.96 7.91 -34.66
N GLN A 121 6.59 7.55 -35.89
CA GLN A 121 5.91 8.44 -36.83
C GLN A 121 4.49 8.81 -36.37
N ASP A 122 3.70 7.83 -35.92
CA ASP A 122 2.35 8.09 -35.41
C ASP A 122 2.38 8.97 -34.14
N LEU A 123 3.29 8.67 -33.22
CA LEU A 123 3.52 9.45 -32.02
C LEU A 123 3.95 10.89 -32.36
N ASN A 124 4.89 11.06 -33.29
CA ASN A 124 5.27 12.37 -33.83
C ASN A 124 4.07 13.11 -34.44
N ARG A 125 3.22 12.43 -35.22
CA ARG A 125 2.05 13.03 -35.85
C ARG A 125 1.04 13.52 -34.83
N ARG A 126 0.73 12.70 -33.83
CA ARG A 126 -0.24 13.02 -32.76
C ARG A 126 0.26 14.12 -31.84
N LEU A 127 1.57 14.14 -31.56
CA LEU A 127 2.17 15.09 -30.63
C LEU A 127 2.74 16.34 -31.31
N ALA A 128 2.79 16.42 -32.64
CA ALA A 128 3.41 17.55 -33.36
C ALA A 128 2.85 18.91 -32.93
N GLY A 129 1.53 19.03 -32.74
CA GLY A 129 0.90 20.26 -32.27
C GLY A 129 1.31 20.59 -30.83
N PHE A 130 1.31 19.58 -29.96
CA PHE A 130 1.66 19.73 -28.55
C PHE A 130 3.14 20.06 -28.34
N LEU A 131 4.06 19.32 -28.96
CA LEU A 131 5.49 19.51 -28.83
C LEU A 131 5.95 20.90 -29.29
N LYS A 132 5.25 21.50 -30.26
CA LYS A 132 5.49 22.89 -30.68
C LYS A 132 5.22 23.91 -29.57
N THR A 133 4.34 23.61 -28.62
CA THR A 133 4.06 24.47 -27.46
C THR A 133 5.04 24.26 -26.31
N CYS A 134 5.79 23.16 -26.34
CA CYS A 134 6.75 22.77 -25.31
C CYS A 134 8.16 23.32 -25.63
N HIS A 135 8.30 24.63 -25.78
CA HIS A 135 9.53 25.28 -26.26
C HIS A 135 10.80 24.99 -25.44
N THR A 136 10.64 24.56 -24.18
CA THR A 136 11.77 24.25 -23.29
C THR A 136 12.07 22.77 -23.17
N ALA A 137 11.17 21.88 -23.61
CA ALA A 137 11.35 20.45 -23.50
C ALA A 137 12.41 19.98 -24.50
N LYS A 138 13.46 19.32 -23.98
CA LYS A 138 14.55 18.72 -24.75
C LYS A 138 14.42 17.20 -24.82
N LYS A 139 13.69 16.60 -23.87
CA LYS A 139 13.55 15.15 -23.68
C LYS A 139 12.09 14.76 -23.49
N VAL A 140 11.69 13.61 -24.03
CA VAL A 140 10.41 12.94 -23.74
C VAL A 140 10.68 11.51 -23.27
N ILE A 141 10.02 11.11 -22.19
CA ILE A 141 10.02 9.74 -21.69
C ILE A 141 8.60 9.18 -21.89
N THR A 142 8.47 8.03 -22.55
CA THR A 142 7.19 7.32 -22.66
C THR A 142 7.18 6.11 -21.76
N LEU A 143 6.12 5.95 -20.98
CA LEU A 143 5.88 4.82 -20.09
C LEU A 143 4.66 4.04 -20.59
N HIS A 144 4.80 2.74 -20.83
CA HIS A 144 3.77 1.92 -21.50
C HIS A 144 3.08 0.96 -20.53
N TYR A 145 1.74 0.96 -20.55
CA TYR A 145 0.90 0.17 -19.63
C TYR A 145 -0.26 -0.52 -20.33
N TYR A 146 -0.74 -1.63 -19.79
CA TYR A 146 -2.03 -2.21 -20.18
C TYR A 146 -3.19 -1.51 -19.47
N ALA A 147 -4.27 -1.19 -20.19
CA ALA A 147 -5.34 -0.36 -19.66
C ALA A 147 -6.08 -0.94 -18.46
N GLN A 148 -6.23 -2.27 -18.41
CA GLN A 148 -6.89 -2.97 -17.32
C GLN A 148 -5.97 -3.17 -16.09
N ARG A 149 -4.69 -2.78 -16.20
CA ARG A 149 -3.67 -2.90 -15.14
C ARG A 149 -2.98 -1.57 -14.81
N TYR A 150 -3.23 -0.51 -15.58
CA TYR A 150 -2.82 0.84 -15.25
C TYR A 150 -3.60 1.32 -14.02
N ARG A 151 -2.93 1.39 -12.88
CA ARG A 151 -3.33 2.22 -11.76
C ARG A 151 -2.34 3.38 -11.69
N PRO A 152 -2.80 4.64 -11.55
CA PRO A 152 -1.87 5.76 -11.39
C PRO A 152 -0.93 5.48 -10.20
N PRO A 153 0.31 6.01 -10.24
CA PRO A 153 1.34 5.65 -9.29
C PRO A 153 0.86 5.86 -7.85
N ARG A 154 0.99 4.80 -7.04
CA ARG A 154 0.86 4.95 -5.61
C ARG A 154 2.04 5.76 -5.08
N ARG A 155 1.76 6.64 -4.12
CA ARG A 155 2.75 7.47 -3.42
C ARG A 155 3.84 6.67 -2.67
N ASP A 156 3.73 5.34 -2.65
CA ASP A 156 4.57 4.41 -1.90
C ASP A 156 5.58 3.60 -2.75
N GLY A 157 5.60 3.83 -4.06
CA GLY A 157 6.58 3.21 -4.95
C GLY A 157 6.44 1.70 -5.16
N ARG A 158 5.32 1.07 -4.78
CA ARG A 158 5.06 -0.35 -5.07
C ARG A 158 3.67 -0.58 -5.66
N ASN A 159 3.60 -0.44 -6.98
CA ASN A 159 2.98 -1.38 -7.93
C ASN A 159 2.83 -0.68 -9.28
N GLU A 160 3.95 -0.53 -9.97
CA GLU A 160 3.98 -0.47 -11.43
C GLU A 160 5.05 -1.47 -11.86
N THR A 161 4.69 -2.42 -12.72
CA THR A 161 5.65 -2.91 -13.70
C THR A 161 5.16 -2.32 -15.01
N GLU A 162 5.60 -1.10 -15.29
CA GLU A 162 5.63 -0.60 -16.67
C GLU A 162 6.13 -1.73 -17.57
N VAL A 163 5.42 -1.94 -18.68
CA VAL A 163 5.76 -3.05 -19.58
C VAL A 163 7.09 -2.74 -20.27
N VAL A 164 7.28 -1.47 -20.64
CA VAL A 164 8.52 -0.92 -21.19
C VAL A 164 8.51 0.61 -21.07
N ASN A 165 9.70 1.21 -21.11
CA ASN A 165 9.88 2.65 -21.27
C ASN A 165 10.77 2.98 -22.48
N TYR A 166 10.54 4.13 -23.11
CA TYR A 166 11.41 4.67 -24.16
C TYR A 166 11.77 6.13 -23.88
N THR A 167 12.96 6.52 -24.34
CA THR A 167 13.44 7.89 -24.24
C THR A 167 13.62 8.48 -25.65
N PHE A 168 13.15 9.72 -25.83
CA PHE A 168 13.27 10.47 -27.06
C PHE A 168 13.90 11.83 -26.79
N ALA A 169 14.75 12.30 -27.70
CA ALA A 169 15.11 13.72 -27.80
C ALA A 169 14.04 14.45 -28.61
N ILE A 170 13.85 15.73 -28.32
CA ILE A 170 13.10 16.64 -29.20
C ILE A 170 14.10 17.33 -30.12
N ASN A 171 14.07 17.00 -31.42
CA ASN A 171 14.87 17.65 -32.44
C ASN A 171 13.95 18.27 -33.50
N SER A 172 14.05 19.59 -33.69
CA SER A 172 13.20 20.35 -34.63
C SER A 172 11.69 20.06 -34.46
N GLY A 173 11.23 19.93 -33.20
CA GLY A 173 9.83 19.65 -32.88
C GLY A 173 9.38 18.21 -33.18
N ARG A 174 10.33 17.29 -33.39
CA ARG A 174 10.08 15.86 -33.60
C ARG A 174 10.80 15.01 -32.55
N LEU A 175 10.15 13.94 -32.12
CA LEU A 175 10.72 12.88 -31.32
C LEU A 175 11.72 12.08 -32.14
N VAL A 176 12.97 12.05 -31.67
CA VAL A 176 14.04 11.19 -32.17
C VAL A 176 14.37 10.21 -31.06
N TYR A 177 14.16 8.91 -31.31
CA TYR A 177 14.45 7.87 -30.34
C TYR A 177 15.93 7.93 -29.94
N GLN A 178 16.20 7.92 -28.63
CA GLN A 178 17.54 7.80 -28.09
C GLN A 178 17.75 6.36 -27.66
N THR A 179 18.72 5.69 -28.28
CA THR A 179 19.21 4.39 -27.79
C THR A 179 19.60 4.54 -26.31
N PRO A 180 19.28 3.58 -25.43
CA PRO A 180 19.64 3.69 -24.03
C PRO A 180 21.16 3.80 -23.92
N VAL A 181 21.66 4.97 -23.51
CA VAL A 181 23.03 5.07 -23.02
C VAL A 181 23.01 4.33 -21.69
N GLN A 182 23.53 3.10 -21.68
CA GLN A 182 23.61 2.25 -20.50
C GLN A 182 24.25 3.02 -19.34
N LYS A 183 23.44 3.39 -18.37
CA LYS A 183 23.81 3.34 -16.95
C LYS A 183 22.67 2.63 -16.25
N ARG A 184 23.02 1.54 -15.56
CA ARG A 184 22.16 0.75 -14.66
C ARG A 184 21.07 1.62 -14.05
N SER A 185 19.82 1.17 -14.10
CA SER A 185 18.67 1.89 -13.53
C SER A 185 18.81 2.14 -12.03
N GLY A 186 19.81 1.51 -11.38
CA GLY A 186 20.02 1.55 -9.93
C GLY A 186 19.08 0.60 -9.20
N ASN A 187 18.19 -0.08 -9.93
CA ASN A 187 17.25 -1.05 -9.42
C ASN A 187 17.66 -2.45 -9.89
N ALA A 188 18.18 -3.26 -8.96
CA ALA A 188 18.71 -4.58 -9.24
C ALA A 188 17.70 -5.53 -9.92
N ASN A 189 16.39 -5.38 -9.65
CA ASN A 189 15.35 -6.20 -10.26
C ASN A 189 15.03 -5.79 -11.71
N VAL A 190 15.08 -4.49 -12.00
CA VAL A 190 14.89 -3.96 -13.36
C VAL A 190 16.13 -4.27 -14.20
N ASP A 191 17.33 -4.08 -13.63
CA ASP A 191 18.59 -4.38 -14.29
C ASP A 191 18.75 -5.90 -14.56
N ALA A 192 18.29 -6.77 -13.65
CA ALA A 192 18.28 -8.22 -13.87
C ALA A 192 17.26 -8.66 -14.93
N ARG A 193 16.09 -8.01 -15.01
CA ARG A 193 15.10 -8.26 -16.07
C ARG A 193 15.58 -7.79 -17.43
N ILE A 194 16.19 -6.60 -17.51
CA ILE A 194 16.82 -6.09 -18.74
C ILE A 194 17.98 -7.01 -19.17
N ALA A 195 18.81 -7.45 -18.23
CA ALA A 195 19.87 -8.41 -18.51
C ALA A 195 19.31 -9.77 -18.97
N ALA A 196 18.20 -10.25 -18.41
CA ALA A 196 17.53 -11.48 -18.84
C ALA A 196 16.90 -11.35 -20.24
N MET A 197 16.33 -10.19 -20.58
CA MET A 197 15.87 -9.88 -21.94
C MET A 197 17.04 -9.81 -22.95
N GLN A 198 18.26 -9.48 -22.50
CA GLN A 198 19.45 -9.39 -23.35
C GLN A 198 20.27 -10.68 -23.43
N SER A 199 20.18 -11.55 -22.41
CA SER A 199 21.02 -12.77 -22.27
C SER A 199 20.24 -14.09 -22.32
N GLY A 200 18.90 -14.04 -22.31
CA GLY A 200 18.02 -15.20 -22.42
C GLY A 200 17.64 -15.56 -23.87
N PRO A 201 16.72 -16.53 -24.09
CA PRO A 201 16.25 -16.98 -25.41
C PRO A 201 15.42 -15.93 -26.17
N PHE A 202 15.47 -14.67 -25.73
CA PHE A 202 14.87 -13.51 -26.40
C PHE A 202 15.61 -13.25 -27.71
N ASN A 203 15.17 -13.91 -28.76
CA ASN A 203 15.61 -13.66 -30.11
C ASN A 203 14.62 -12.70 -30.77
N TRP A 204 14.97 -11.42 -30.81
CA TRP A 204 14.21 -10.34 -31.44
C TRP A 204 13.95 -10.56 -32.95
N GLN A 205 14.62 -11.53 -33.57
CA GLN A 205 14.38 -11.95 -34.97
C GLN A 205 13.28 -13.02 -35.09
N ARG A 206 12.76 -13.58 -33.99
CA ARG A 206 11.65 -14.54 -34.01
C ARG A 206 10.31 -13.81 -34.08
N ASP A 207 9.35 -14.44 -34.76
CA ASP A 207 7.95 -14.01 -34.86
C ASP A 207 7.40 -13.59 -33.47
N PRO A 208 6.69 -12.44 -33.35
CA PRO A 208 6.13 -11.94 -32.10
C PRO A 208 5.34 -12.97 -31.25
N ARG A 209 4.78 -14.00 -31.89
CA ARG A 209 4.13 -15.16 -31.23
C ARG A 209 5.09 -15.97 -30.33
N HIS A 210 6.40 -15.80 -30.49
CA HIS A 210 7.44 -16.44 -29.69
C HIS A 210 8.06 -15.51 -28.62
N ASN A 211 7.61 -14.25 -28.53
CA ASN A 211 8.02 -13.27 -27.53
C ASN A 211 6.88 -13.02 -26.53
N ARG A 212 6.63 -14.02 -25.67
CA ARG A 212 5.49 -14.06 -24.75
C ARG A 212 5.33 -12.77 -23.94
N GLU A 213 6.43 -12.14 -23.51
CA GLU A 213 6.43 -10.91 -22.70
C GLU A 213 5.79 -9.68 -23.38
N LEU A 214 5.67 -9.67 -24.71
CA LEU A 214 5.15 -8.53 -25.49
C LEU A 214 3.64 -8.62 -25.79
N THR A 215 3.03 -9.75 -25.44
CA THR A 215 1.60 -10.00 -25.59
C THR A 215 0.92 -9.97 -24.24
N LEU A 216 -0.38 -9.63 -24.19
CA LEU A 216 -1.13 -9.67 -22.95
C LEU A 216 -1.14 -11.09 -22.36
N ALA A 217 -1.35 -12.11 -23.19
CA ALA A 217 -1.40 -13.51 -22.77
C ALA A 217 -0.07 -14.02 -22.19
N GLY A 218 1.07 -13.63 -22.76
CA GLY A 218 2.37 -14.07 -22.24
C GLY A 218 2.85 -13.26 -21.04
N PHE A 219 2.48 -11.98 -20.92
CA PHE A 219 2.61 -11.24 -19.66
C PHE A 219 1.78 -11.89 -18.55
N GLU A 220 0.54 -12.27 -18.84
CA GLU A 220 -0.34 -13.00 -17.92
C GLU A 220 0.23 -14.38 -17.56
N GLY A 221 0.81 -15.10 -18.54
CA GLY A 221 1.48 -16.38 -18.31
C GLY A 221 2.68 -16.29 -17.37
N ILE A 222 3.55 -15.29 -17.55
CA ILE A 222 4.71 -15.08 -16.67
C ILE A 222 4.26 -14.66 -15.26
N ALA A 223 3.26 -13.79 -15.16
CA ALA A 223 2.69 -13.42 -13.86
C ALA A 223 2.09 -14.64 -13.14
N ALA A 224 1.43 -15.55 -13.86
CA ALA A 224 0.89 -16.79 -13.33
C ALA A 224 1.99 -17.78 -12.93
N GLU A 225 3.06 -17.94 -13.73
CA GLU A 225 4.21 -18.80 -13.43
C GLU A 225 4.95 -18.35 -12.16
N ILE A 226 5.19 -17.04 -12.00
CA ILE A 226 5.78 -16.46 -10.78
C ILE A 226 4.89 -16.75 -9.57
N SER A 227 3.58 -16.53 -9.70
CA SER A 227 2.62 -16.79 -8.63
C SER A 227 2.55 -18.28 -8.24
N ALA A 228 2.69 -19.18 -9.23
CA ALA A 228 2.69 -20.62 -9.02
C ALA A 228 3.97 -21.11 -8.32
N ASP A 229 5.16 -20.59 -8.68
CA ASP A 229 6.42 -20.94 -8.00
C ASP A 229 6.42 -20.47 -6.53
N ASP A 230 5.95 -19.25 -6.26
CA ASP A 230 5.79 -18.74 -4.89
C ASP A 230 4.85 -19.64 -4.06
N SER A 231 3.72 -20.05 -4.64
CA SER A 231 2.77 -20.96 -3.99
C SER A 231 3.38 -22.35 -3.72
N ALA A 232 4.17 -22.89 -4.66
CA ALA A 232 4.82 -24.18 -4.52
C ALA A 232 5.95 -24.15 -3.48
N ARG A 233 6.73 -23.07 -3.42
CA ARG A 233 7.75 -22.84 -2.36
C ARG A 233 7.09 -22.76 -0.99
N GLU A 234 5.96 -22.06 -0.88
CA GLU A 234 5.20 -21.96 0.37
C GLU A 234 4.66 -23.31 0.83
N ALA A 235 4.10 -24.12 -0.07
CA ALA A 235 3.62 -25.47 0.24
C ALA A 235 4.75 -26.40 0.72
N ARG A 236 5.89 -26.43 0.02
CA ARG A 236 7.07 -27.22 0.44
C ARG A 236 7.57 -26.81 1.81
N ARG A 237 7.62 -25.51 2.10
CA ARG A 237 8.04 -24.98 3.41
C ARG A 237 7.06 -25.34 4.51
N LYS A 238 5.75 -25.22 4.25
CA LYS A 238 4.70 -25.63 5.20
C LYS A 238 4.84 -27.10 5.56
N ASN A 239 5.10 -27.96 4.58
CA ASN A 239 5.33 -29.39 4.82
C ASN A 239 6.60 -29.62 5.64
N PHE A 240 7.72 -28.97 5.30
CA PHE A 240 8.96 -29.05 6.08
C PHE A 240 8.75 -28.61 7.55
N LEU A 241 8.01 -27.54 7.81
CA LEU A 241 7.72 -27.09 9.18
C LEU A 241 6.75 -28.01 9.92
N ALA A 242 5.83 -28.65 9.21
CA ALA A 242 4.99 -29.69 9.80
C ALA A 242 5.84 -30.91 10.21
N GLU A 243 6.82 -31.30 9.39
CA GLU A 243 7.77 -32.37 9.73
C GLU A 243 8.71 -31.96 10.88
N TYR A 244 9.31 -30.77 10.83
CA TYR A 244 10.15 -30.23 11.89
C TYR A 244 9.44 -30.16 13.25
N ARG A 245 8.12 -29.90 13.27
CA ARG A 245 7.34 -29.92 14.51
C ARG A 245 7.02 -31.32 15.01
N LYS A 246 6.95 -32.33 14.13
CA LYS A 246 6.86 -33.73 14.59
C LYS A 246 8.11 -34.12 15.39
N ASP A 247 9.27 -33.56 15.06
CA ASP A 247 10.47 -33.78 15.87
C ASP A 247 10.29 -33.26 17.30
N PHE A 248 9.49 -32.20 17.52
CA PHE A 248 9.18 -31.71 18.86
C PHE A 248 8.34 -32.69 19.68
N GLU A 249 7.76 -33.75 19.10
CA GLU A 249 7.12 -34.81 19.90
C GLU A 249 8.15 -35.64 20.68
N TYR A 250 9.39 -35.68 20.23
CA TYR A 250 10.47 -36.48 20.81
C TYR A 250 11.34 -35.65 21.75
N ARG A 251 11.50 -36.10 22.99
CA ARG A 251 12.33 -35.39 24.00
C ARG A 251 13.78 -35.21 23.52
N SER A 252 14.33 -36.20 22.83
CA SER A 252 15.71 -36.19 22.30
C SER A 252 15.97 -35.10 21.25
N LYS A 253 14.92 -34.53 20.65
CA LYS A 253 15.01 -33.47 19.64
C LYS A 253 14.74 -32.07 20.21
N ARG A 254 14.31 -31.98 21.47
CA ARG A 254 14.09 -30.70 22.16
C ARG A 254 15.37 -30.20 22.81
N LYS A 255 15.64 -28.91 22.67
CA LYS A 255 16.75 -28.24 23.35
C LYS A 255 16.29 -27.75 24.73
N PRO A 256 17.11 -27.92 25.78
CA PRO A 256 16.76 -27.39 27.10
C PRO A 256 16.67 -25.86 27.08
N GLY A 257 15.73 -25.31 27.86
CA GLY A 257 15.54 -23.87 27.98
C GLY A 257 14.75 -23.22 26.84
N VAL A 258 14.13 -23.99 25.96
CA VAL A 258 13.25 -23.50 24.87
C VAL A 258 11.83 -24.01 25.11
N VAL A 259 10.84 -23.17 24.81
CA VAL A 259 9.43 -23.53 24.84
C VAL A 259 9.03 -24.22 23.54
N TYR A 260 8.37 -25.37 23.67
CA TYR A 260 7.84 -26.16 22.55
C TYR A 260 6.34 -26.34 22.68
N PHE A 261 5.59 -25.93 21.66
CA PHE A 261 4.14 -26.14 21.56
C PHE A 261 3.82 -27.00 20.34
N LEU A 262 2.94 -27.98 20.52
CA LEU A 262 2.45 -28.89 19.49
C LEU A 262 1.25 -28.27 18.74
N ASP A 263 0.86 -28.86 17.62
CA ASP A 263 -0.22 -28.32 16.77
C ASP A 263 -1.54 -28.08 17.52
N ARG A 264 -1.87 -28.94 18.49
CA ARG A 264 -3.08 -28.79 19.32
C ARG A 264 -3.10 -27.48 20.12
N HIS A 265 -1.94 -27.01 20.58
CA HIS A 265 -1.83 -25.72 21.28
C HIS A 265 -2.21 -24.57 20.35
N TRP A 266 -1.65 -24.59 19.14
CA TRP A 266 -1.84 -23.53 18.15
C TRP A 266 -3.25 -23.46 17.55
N GLN A 267 -4.02 -24.55 17.60
CA GLN A 267 -5.43 -24.55 17.19
C GLN A 267 -6.31 -23.59 18.00
N ALA A 268 -5.87 -23.15 19.18
CA ALA A 268 -6.59 -22.13 19.96
C ALA A 268 -6.44 -20.69 19.40
N TYR A 269 -5.53 -20.48 18.45
CA TYR A 269 -5.20 -19.18 17.87
C TYR A 269 -5.55 -19.15 16.38
N ASP A 270 -6.77 -18.72 16.07
CA ASP A 270 -7.19 -18.46 14.69
C ASP A 270 -6.28 -17.42 14.03
N GLU A 271 -5.79 -17.71 12.82
CA GLU A 271 -4.97 -16.80 12.00
C GLU A 271 -3.63 -16.34 12.66
N PHE A 272 -3.05 -17.13 13.58
CA PHE A 272 -1.76 -16.82 14.26
C PHE A 272 -0.54 -17.56 13.67
N ASP A 273 -0.64 -17.96 12.39
CA ASP A 273 0.36 -18.83 11.75
C ASP A 273 1.74 -18.16 11.61
N LEU A 274 1.79 -16.85 11.30
CA LEU A 274 3.06 -16.14 11.17
C LEU A 274 3.79 -15.98 12.52
N PRO A 275 3.15 -15.48 13.59
CA PRO A 275 3.77 -15.46 14.90
C PRO A 275 4.20 -16.85 15.38
N ARG A 276 3.38 -17.89 15.13
CA ARG A 276 3.74 -19.28 15.40
C ARG A 276 5.03 -19.70 14.66
N ARG A 277 5.15 -19.39 13.37
CA ARG A 277 6.37 -19.68 12.60
C ARG A 277 7.59 -18.98 13.17
N VAL A 278 7.47 -17.70 13.51
CA VAL A 278 8.54 -16.95 14.16
C VAL A 278 8.89 -17.58 15.51
N PHE A 279 7.88 -18.00 16.28
CA PHE A 279 8.06 -18.73 17.52
C PHE A 279 8.88 -20.01 17.32
N ASP A 280 8.57 -20.81 16.30
CA ASP A 280 9.26 -22.06 15.94
C ASP A 280 10.67 -21.83 15.35
N GLY A 281 11.02 -20.57 15.04
CA GLY A 281 12.31 -20.16 14.50
C GLY A 281 12.37 -20.06 12.98
N ASP A 282 11.22 -20.03 12.29
CA ASP A 282 11.13 -19.78 10.84
C ASP A 282 11.06 -18.29 10.52
N PHE A 283 12.16 -17.74 9.99
CA PHE A 283 12.31 -16.31 9.72
C PHE A 283 12.18 -15.89 8.25
N ALA A 284 11.78 -16.78 7.32
CA ALA A 284 11.73 -16.38 5.89
C ALA A 284 10.71 -15.29 5.56
N TYR A 285 9.78 -15.03 6.47
CA TYR A 285 8.74 -14.03 6.29
C TYR A 285 9.15 -12.67 6.87
N ALA A 286 10.37 -12.52 7.39
CA ALA A 286 10.85 -11.28 8.04
C ALA A 286 10.73 -10.04 7.14
N GLU A 287 10.83 -10.21 5.82
CA GLU A 287 10.69 -9.09 4.87
C GLU A 287 9.25 -8.75 4.49
N ARG A 288 8.30 -9.66 4.76
CA ARG A 288 6.90 -9.47 4.41
C ARG A 288 6.25 -8.42 5.32
N VAL A 289 5.22 -7.75 4.81
CA VAL A 289 4.56 -6.66 5.55
C VAL A 289 3.78 -7.16 6.76
N GLU A 290 3.28 -8.39 6.69
CA GLU A 290 2.58 -9.08 7.77
C GLU A 290 3.52 -9.31 8.96
N PHE A 291 4.77 -9.72 8.71
CA PHE A 291 5.78 -9.81 9.77
C PHE A 291 6.02 -8.45 10.42
N LYS A 292 6.16 -7.40 9.60
CA LYS A 292 6.39 -6.03 10.06
C LYS A 292 5.22 -5.52 10.91
N ALA A 293 3.98 -5.87 10.53
CA ALA A 293 2.79 -5.56 11.31
C ALA A 293 2.77 -6.28 12.67
N PHE A 294 3.03 -7.59 12.71
CA PHE A 294 3.11 -8.34 13.97
C PHE A 294 4.28 -7.89 14.86
N PHE A 295 5.43 -7.58 14.26
CA PHE A 295 6.59 -7.04 14.98
C PHE A 295 6.23 -5.72 15.66
N MET A 296 5.56 -4.82 14.94
CA MET A 296 5.11 -3.54 15.50
C MET A 296 4.08 -3.73 16.60
N ALA A 297 3.06 -4.57 16.39
CA ALA A 297 2.06 -4.90 17.39
C ALA A 297 2.68 -5.45 18.68
N LEU A 298 3.61 -6.40 18.55
CA LEU A 298 4.35 -6.96 19.68
C LEU A 298 5.21 -5.92 20.37
N ALA A 299 5.91 -5.08 19.62
CA ALA A 299 6.71 -4.00 20.20
C ALA A 299 5.84 -3.03 21.01
N ASP A 300 4.70 -2.59 20.48
CA ASP A 300 3.80 -1.66 21.16
C ASP A 300 3.23 -2.29 22.45
N ILE A 301 2.68 -3.50 22.36
CA ILE A 301 2.06 -4.19 23.50
C ILE A 301 3.10 -4.56 24.55
N TYR A 302 4.22 -5.15 24.16
CA TYR A 302 5.28 -5.56 25.08
C TYR A 302 5.92 -4.36 25.76
N SER A 303 6.18 -3.27 25.03
CA SER A 303 6.76 -2.05 25.62
C SER A 303 5.83 -1.44 26.66
N LYS A 304 4.52 -1.45 26.40
CA LYS A 304 3.50 -0.91 27.31
C LYS A 304 3.27 -1.79 28.54
N GLN A 305 3.26 -3.12 28.38
CA GLN A 305 2.85 -4.04 29.44
C GLN A 305 4.03 -4.62 30.24
N CYS A 306 5.15 -4.86 29.58
CA CYS A 306 6.24 -5.69 30.10
C CYS A 306 7.49 -4.91 30.50
N VAL A 307 7.68 -3.71 29.96
CA VAL A 307 8.85 -2.89 30.29
C VAL A 307 8.48 -1.87 31.35
N ARG A 308 9.00 -2.07 32.56
CA ARG A 308 8.75 -1.18 33.71
C ARG A 308 9.79 -0.09 33.88
N ASP A 309 11.03 -0.35 33.46
CA ASP A 309 12.13 0.61 33.54
C ASP A 309 12.05 1.62 32.36
N PRO A 310 11.78 2.91 32.62
CA PRO A 310 11.72 3.93 31.58
C PRO A 310 13.04 4.13 30.84
N SER A 311 14.20 3.80 31.45
CA SER A 311 15.53 3.96 30.84
C SER A 311 15.71 3.06 29.60
N LEU A 312 14.95 1.97 29.55
CA LEU A 312 14.95 0.99 28.47
C LEU A 312 14.02 1.37 27.31
N LEU A 313 13.22 2.43 27.46
CA LEU A 313 12.25 2.89 26.47
C LEU A 313 12.86 4.00 25.58
N ARG A 314 12.49 3.98 24.31
CA ARG A 314 12.84 4.97 23.30
C ARG A 314 11.59 5.69 22.84
N GLN A 315 11.66 7.02 22.85
CA GLN A 315 10.55 7.86 22.44
C GLN A 315 10.53 8.01 20.92
N TYR A 316 9.39 7.67 20.32
CA TYR A 316 9.10 7.95 18.92
C TYR A 316 8.04 9.03 18.82
N ARG A 317 8.33 10.04 18.00
CA ARG A 317 7.39 11.09 17.62
C ARG A 317 6.80 10.76 16.26
N ILE A 318 5.50 10.48 16.23
CA ILE A 318 4.75 10.16 15.03
C ILE A 318 4.01 11.43 14.60
N PRO A 319 4.48 12.12 13.54
CA PRO A 319 3.67 13.19 12.97
C PRO A 319 2.41 12.56 12.37
N TYR A 320 1.25 13.11 12.70
CA TYR A 320 0.01 12.76 12.06
C TYR A 320 -0.70 14.04 11.61
N ARG A 321 -1.54 13.90 10.61
CA ARG A 321 -2.41 14.97 10.14
C ARG A 321 -3.81 14.65 10.56
N ASP A 322 -4.26 15.33 11.60
CA ASP A 322 -5.61 15.17 12.07
C ASP A 322 -6.57 15.91 11.14
N TYR A 323 -7.77 15.35 10.98
CA TYR A 323 -8.85 16.07 10.32
C TYR A 323 -9.30 17.20 11.24
N ALA A 324 -8.91 18.42 10.90
CA ALA A 324 -9.32 19.61 11.65
C ALA A 324 -10.68 20.14 11.19
N GLY A 325 -11.16 19.66 10.03
CA GLY A 325 -12.36 20.12 9.35
C GLY A 325 -12.22 19.86 7.86
N SER A 326 -13.29 20.06 7.09
CA SER A 326 -13.15 20.11 5.64
C SER A 326 -14.14 21.04 5.04
N SER A 327 -13.59 21.82 4.13
CA SER A 327 -14.22 22.86 3.37
C SER A 327 -14.33 22.37 1.91
N TRP A 328 -15.28 22.83 1.10
CA TRP A 328 -15.49 22.46 -0.32
C TRP A 328 -15.10 23.46 -1.42
N GLY A 329 -13.90 23.34 -1.98
CA GLY A 329 -13.23 24.24 -2.94
C GLY A 329 -14.14 24.85 -3.99
N ILE A 330 -13.89 26.04 -4.56
CA ILE A 330 -14.75 26.61 -5.64
C ILE A 330 -14.80 25.86 -6.97
N ASP A 331 -14.11 24.75 -7.06
CA ASP A 331 -14.25 23.71 -8.09
C ASP A 331 -15.08 22.49 -7.64
N GLY A 332 -15.58 22.47 -6.40
CA GLY A 332 -16.41 21.41 -5.82
C GLY A 332 -15.59 20.36 -5.11
N SER A 333 -14.27 20.58 -5.07
CA SER A 333 -13.32 19.67 -4.46
C SER A 333 -13.22 19.91 -2.96
N ARG A 334 -13.46 18.90 -2.15
CA ARG A 334 -13.25 18.96 -0.70
C ARG A 334 -11.79 19.32 -0.35
N ILE A 335 -11.53 20.52 0.16
CA ILE A 335 -10.32 20.84 0.93
C ILE A 335 -10.46 20.25 2.32
N VAL A 336 -9.53 19.38 2.68
CA VAL A 336 -9.43 18.89 4.05
C VAL A 336 -8.47 19.79 4.82
N TYR A 337 -8.96 20.47 5.85
CA TYR A 337 -8.08 21.13 6.80
C TYR A 337 -7.43 20.06 7.66
N GLN A 338 -6.11 20.08 7.66
CA GLN A 338 -5.32 19.14 8.42
C GLN A 338 -4.58 19.91 9.51
N ARG A 339 -4.73 19.47 10.76
CA ARG A 339 -3.87 19.95 11.85
C ARG A 339 -2.71 18.98 11.96
N ASP A 340 -1.49 19.49 11.84
CA ASP A 340 -0.32 18.71 12.17
C ASP A 340 -0.33 18.45 13.69
N GLY A 341 -0.41 17.18 14.06
CA GLY A 341 -0.29 16.68 15.41
C GLY A 341 0.95 15.81 15.54
N THR A 342 1.38 15.57 16.77
CA THR A 342 2.42 14.59 17.06
C THR A 342 1.91 13.64 18.12
N TYR A 343 1.79 12.37 17.76
CA TYR A 343 1.55 11.30 18.70
C TYR A 343 2.89 10.79 19.21
N THR A 344 3.04 10.65 20.52
CA THR A 344 4.27 10.10 21.11
C THR A 344 3.99 8.69 21.59
N THR A 345 4.87 7.75 21.22
CA THR A 345 4.88 6.39 21.77
C THR A 345 6.25 6.05 22.35
N LEU A 346 6.28 5.12 23.30
CA LEU A 346 7.47 4.64 23.99
C LEU A 346 7.69 3.18 23.63
N ILE A 347 8.82 2.87 23.00
CA ILE A 347 9.15 1.55 22.48
C ILE A 347 10.40 1.03 23.16
N TYR A 348 10.37 -0.21 23.64
CA TYR A 348 11.51 -0.88 24.23
C TYR A 348 12.68 -0.92 23.23
N HIS A 349 13.86 -0.51 23.67
CA HIS A 349 15.01 -0.26 22.80
C HIS A 349 15.39 -1.46 21.93
N ARG A 350 15.08 -2.70 22.34
CA ARG A 350 15.38 -3.90 21.54
C ARG A 350 14.57 -4.01 20.25
N PHE A 351 13.43 -3.33 20.16
CA PHE A 351 12.66 -3.23 18.91
C PHE A 351 13.12 -2.07 18.01
N THR A 352 14.04 -1.24 18.49
CA THR A 352 14.66 -0.14 17.74
C THR A 352 15.88 -0.66 16.96
N PRO A 353 16.14 -0.19 15.73
CA PRO A 353 15.42 0.84 14.98
C PRO A 353 14.20 0.33 14.21
N HIS A 354 14.07 -0.99 14.03
CA HIS A 354 13.11 -1.66 13.14
C HIS A 354 11.66 -1.21 13.31
N TRP A 355 11.19 -0.96 14.54
CA TRP A 355 9.82 -0.47 14.76
C TRP A 355 9.56 0.84 14.00
N GLY A 356 10.52 1.78 14.04
CA GLY A 356 10.42 3.06 13.35
C GLY A 356 10.55 2.92 11.83
N GLU A 357 11.42 2.01 11.38
CA GLU A 357 11.68 1.76 9.96
C GLU A 357 10.56 1.00 9.26
N TYR A 358 9.87 0.10 9.97
CA TYR A 358 8.76 -0.69 9.44
C TYR A 358 7.46 0.11 9.34
N ARG A 359 7.27 1.13 10.20
CA ARG A 359 6.04 1.94 10.28
C ARG A 359 5.59 2.50 8.94
N PRO A 360 6.43 3.14 8.09
CA PRO A 360 6.00 3.64 6.79
C PRO A 360 5.47 2.53 5.87
N ALA A 361 6.14 1.37 5.82
CA ALA A 361 5.75 0.26 4.96
C ALA A 361 4.42 -0.38 5.42
N VAL A 362 4.24 -0.54 6.73
CA VAL A 362 3.01 -1.07 7.34
C VAL A 362 1.85 -0.10 7.13
N ASN A 363 2.01 1.19 7.47
CA ASN A 363 0.96 2.21 7.26
C ASN A 363 0.55 2.32 5.79
N THR A 364 1.53 2.29 4.91
CA THR A 364 1.32 2.28 3.47
C THR A 364 0.46 1.10 3.05
N TYR A 365 0.83 -0.12 3.45
CA TYR A 365 0.09 -1.33 3.11
C TYR A 365 -1.36 -1.25 3.58
N TRP A 366 -1.60 -0.76 4.80
CA TRP A 366 -2.96 -0.57 5.33
C TRP A 366 -3.79 0.42 4.51
N LEU A 367 -3.24 1.60 4.24
CA LEU A 367 -3.91 2.62 3.41
C LEU A 367 -4.17 2.10 1.99
N SER A 368 -3.25 1.29 1.49
CA SER A 368 -3.32 0.65 0.19
C SER A 368 -4.37 -0.47 0.12
N ASP A 369 -4.50 -1.33 1.13
CA ASP A 369 -5.55 -2.35 1.20
C ASP A 369 -6.94 -1.69 1.31
N PHE A 370 -7.07 -0.68 2.18
CA PHE A 370 -8.29 0.13 2.29
C PHE A 370 -8.67 0.79 0.96
N GLY A 371 -7.70 1.42 0.29
CA GLY A 371 -7.88 2.05 -1.02
C GLY A 371 -8.26 1.08 -2.14
N ASN A 372 -7.73 -0.15 -2.11
CA ASN A 372 -8.02 -1.18 -3.11
C ASN A 372 -9.45 -1.71 -2.95
N ARG A 373 -9.84 -2.06 -1.72
CA ARG A 373 -11.18 -2.58 -1.42
C ARG A 373 -12.27 -1.54 -1.65
N SER A 374 -11.96 -0.28 -1.36
CA SER A 374 -12.87 0.84 -1.66
C SER A 374 -12.98 1.17 -3.16
N GLY A 375 -11.95 0.86 -3.95
CA GLY A 375 -12.00 0.91 -5.40
C GLY A 375 -12.85 -0.21 -6.02
N GLU A 376 -12.75 -1.43 -5.48
CA GLU A 376 -13.56 -2.60 -5.89
C GLU A 376 -15.05 -2.43 -5.58
N ALA A 377 -15.39 -1.69 -4.52
CA ALA A 377 -16.76 -1.31 -4.16
C ALA A 377 -17.37 -0.20 -5.06
N LYS A 378 -16.75 0.12 -6.22
CA LYS A 378 -17.12 1.22 -7.14
C LYS A 378 -17.20 2.58 -6.42
N ASN A 379 -16.05 3.22 -6.28
CA ASN A 379 -15.87 4.58 -5.72
C ASN A 379 -16.23 4.71 -4.23
N LEU A 380 -15.26 5.13 -3.42
CA LEU A 380 -15.44 5.53 -2.01
C LEU A 380 -16.61 6.52 -1.79
N MET A 381 -16.90 7.33 -2.81
CA MET A 381 -17.94 8.35 -2.84
C MET A 381 -19.34 7.83 -3.24
N ARG A 382 -19.47 6.56 -3.63
CA ARG A 382 -20.74 5.89 -3.99
C ARG A 382 -21.04 4.69 -3.09
N MET A 383 -20.17 4.42 -2.14
CA MET A 383 -20.27 3.31 -1.21
C MET A 383 -21.38 3.62 -0.20
N SER A 384 -22.28 2.65 0.05
CA SER A 384 -23.27 2.83 1.11
C SER A 384 -22.54 3.00 2.45
N PRO A 385 -23.10 3.73 3.43
CA PRO A 385 -22.49 3.85 4.76
C PRO A 385 -22.17 2.49 5.38
N LYS A 386 -23.03 1.48 5.16
CA LYS A 386 -22.79 0.10 5.61
C LYS A 386 -21.55 -0.52 4.97
N ASP A 387 -21.37 -0.36 3.66
CA ASP A 387 -20.22 -0.92 2.93
C ASP A 387 -18.93 -0.15 3.26
N PHE A 388 -19.03 1.16 3.49
CA PHE A 388 -17.93 2.00 3.98
C PHE A 388 -17.48 1.54 5.37
N PHE A 389 -18.40 1.40 6.33
CA PHE A 389 -18.07 0.90 7.65
C PHE A 389 -17.62 -0.57 7.62
N THR A 390 -18.13 -1.39 6.69
CA THR A 390 -17.66 -2.78 6.54
C THR A 390 -16.23 -2.82 6.01
N THR A 391 -15.89 -1.98 5.04
CA THR A 391 -14.56 -1.86 4.43
C THR A 391 -13.54 -1.25 5.41
N LEU A 392 -13.95 -0.20 6.15
CA LEU A 392 -13.19 0.41 7.23
C LEU A 392 -13.00 -0.59 8.39
N SER A 393 -14.05 -1.34 8.75
CA SER A 393 -13.95 -2.38 9.77
C SER A 393 -13.07 -3.52 9.31
N HIS A 394 -13.00 -3.87 8.03
CA HIS A 394 -12.12 -4.95 7.55
C HIS A 394 -10.65 -4.54 7.55
N SER A 395 -10.36 -3.33 7.07
CA SER A 395 -9.00 -2.78 7.03
C SER A 395 -8.50 -2.45 8.45
N GLY A 396 -9.38 -1.88 9.29
CA GLY A 396 -9.13 -1.72 10.71
C GLY A 396 -9.03 -3.06 11.44
N LYS A 397 -9.87 -4.05 11.11
CA LYS A 397 -9.82 -5.40 11.71
C LYS A 397 -8.47 -6.04 11.49
N GLN A 398 -7.81 -5.87 10.35
CA GLN A 398 -6.49 -6.48 10.20
C GLN A 398 -5.48 -5.84 11.17
N MET A 399 -5.30 -4.51 11.19
CA MET A 399 -4.43 -3.82 12.18
C MET A 399 -4.78 -4.15 13.65
N PHE A 400 -6.08 -4.21 13.98
CA PHE A 400 -6.56 -4.60 15.30
C PHE A 400 -6.42 -6.11 15.55
N ARG A 401 -6.39 -6.97 14.51
CA ARG A 401 -6.22 -8.42 14.64
C ARG A 401 -4.82 -8.74 15.09
N GLU A 402 -3.76 -8.20 14.46
CA GLU A 402 -2.40 -8.51 14.90
C GLU A 402 -2.19 -8.03 16.35
N HIS A 403 -2.69 -6.85 16.70
CA HIS A 403 -2.68 -6.35 18.08
C HIS A 403 -3.47 -7.26 19.02
N ALA A 404 -4.72 -7.58 18.72
CA ALA A 404 -5.58 -8.40 19.56
C ALA A 404 -5.03 -9.82 19.74
N GLN A 405 -4.45 -10.40 18.70
CA GLN A 405 -3.85 -11.73 18.76
C GLN A 405 -2.59 -11.74 19.63
N VAL A 406 -1.71 -10.74 19.50
CA VAL A 406 -0.52 -10.62 20.35
C VAL A 406 -0.91 -10.34 21.81
N GLU A 407 -1.87 -9.45 22.03
CA GLU A 407 -2.38 -9.16 23.37
C GLU A 407 -3.00 -10.40 24.01
N ARG A 408 -3.81 -11.16 23.25
CA ARG A 408 -4.38 -12.44 23.67
C ARG A 408 -3.29 -13.46 24.00
N PHE A 409 -2.26 -13.58 23.16
CA PHE A 409 -1.14 -14.49 23.41
C PHE A 409 -0.43 -14.14 24.73
N ILE A 410 -0.08 -12.87 24.94
CA ILE A 410 0.58 -12.42 26.17
C ILE A 410 -0.31 -12.69 27.40
N ALA A 411 -1.60 -12.36 27.32
CA ALA A 411 -2.53 -12.57 28.42
C ALA A 411 -2.70 -14.05 28.78
N GLN A 412 -2.81 -14.93 27.78
CA GLN A 412 -3.05 -16.37 27.99
C GLN A 412 -1.84 -17.12 28.53
N HIS A 413 -0.63 -16.63 28.26
CA HIS A 413 0.60 -17.30 28.67
C HIS A 413 1.15 -16.87 30.03
N GLY A 414 0.37 -16.12 30.84
CA GLY A 414 0.82 -15.66 32.15
C GLY A 414 1.57 -14.32 32.08
N GLY A 415 1.40 -13.56 31.01
CA GLY A 415 1.91 -12.21 30.86
C GLY A 415 3.42 -12.14 30.66
N CYS A 416 4.00 -11.05 31.16
CA CYS A 416 5.37 -10.65 30.84
C CYS A 416 6.48 -11.52 31.45
N SER A 417 6.16 -12.36 32.42
CA SER A 417 7.10 -13.33 33.01
C SER A 417 7.18 -14.66 32.26
N SER A 418 6.33 -14.85 31.24
CA SER A 418 6.26 -16.08 30.47
C SER A 418 7.51 -16.33 29.64
N ALA A 419 8.01 -17.57 29.69
CA ALA A 419 9.04 -18.09 28.81
C ALA A 419 8.59 -18.03 27.34
N ALA A 420 7.33 -18.34 27.06
CA ALA A 420 6.76 -18.29 25.71
C ALA A 420 6.73 -16.86 25.16
N VAL A 421 6.31 -15.88 25.96
CA VAL A 421 6.31 -14.46 25.58
C VAL A 421 7.75 -13.97 25.36
N ALA A 422 8.68 -14.35 26.24
CA ALA A 422 10.10 -14.00 26.09
C ALA A 422 10.70 -14.62 24.82
N GLN A 423 10.39 -15.88 24.52
CA GLN A 423 10.85 -16.56 23.30
C GLN A 423 10.28 -15.93 22.02
N LEU A 424 8.97 -15.65 21.98
CA LEU A 424 8.34 -14.98 20.85
C LEU A 424 9.00 -13.62 20.58
N THR A 425 9.18 -12.83 21.65
CA THR A 425 9.82 -11.51 21.60
C THR A 425 11.25 -11.60 21.11
N GLU A 426 12.05 -12.51 21.67
CA GLU A 426 13.44 -12.74 21.25
C GLU A 426 13.52 -13.14 19.77
N ASN A 427 12.63 -14.01 19.30
CA ASN A 427 12.62 -14.46 17.92
C ASN A 427 12.20 -13.36 16.93
N PHE A 428 11.20 -12.52 17.25
CA PHE A 428 10.87 -11.37 16.42
C PHE A 428 12.04 -10.38 16.32
N VAL A 429 12.70 -10.06 17.45
CA VAL A 429 13.88 -9.19 17.46
C VAL A 429 15.03 -9.80 16.64
N ARG A 430 15.27 -11.10 16.78
CA ARG A 430 16.31 -11.79 16.00
C ARG A 430 16.02 -11.80 14.51
N ALA A 431 14.79 -12.13 14.12
CA ALA A 431 14.35 -12.14 12.74
C ALA A 431 14.53 -10.77 12.08
N ALA A 432 14.12 -9.69 12.75
CA ALA A 432 14.29 -8.33 12.25
C ALA A 432 15.77 -7.93 12.08
N ASN A 433 16.67 -8.48 12.90
CA ASN A 433 18.10 -8.24 12.84
C ASN A 433 18.88 -9.25 11.99
N GLY A 434 18.21 -10.13 11.23
CA GLY A 434 18.88 -11.16 10.42
C GLY A 434 19.68 -12.18 11.25
N MET A 435 19.38 -12.33 12.54
CA MET A 435 20.08 -13.24 13.44
C MET A 435 19.44 -14.63 13.41
N PRO A 436 20.19 -15.70 13.76
CA PRO A 436 19.61 -17.03 13.96
C PRO A 436 18.55 -17.03 15.06
N SER A 437 17.56 -17.92 14.95
CA SER A 437 16.50 -18.10 15.96
C SER A 437 17.06 -18.41 17.35
N ALA A 438 16.28 -18.13 18.40
CA ALA A 438 16.64 -18.40 19.79
C ALA A 438 17.05 -19.87 19.98
N GLN A 439 16.32 -20.80 19.36
CA GLN A 439 16.61 -22.23 19.36
C GLN A 439 17.94 -22.56 18.70
N SER A 440 18.25 -21.91 17.57
CA SER A 440 19.51 -22.11 16.85
C SER A 440 20.69 -21.51 17.59
N ALA A 441 20.48 -20.35 18.23
CA ALA A 441 21.48 -19.62 18.99
C ALA A 441 21.70 -20.15 20.41
N GLY A 442 20.99 -21.21 20.83
CA GLY A 442 21.12 -21.80 22.16
C GLY A 442 20.64 -20.88 23.29
N LYS A 443 19.69 -19.98 23.01
CA LYS A 443 19.08 -19.15 24.05
C LYS A 443 18.23 -20.00 24.99
N GLN A 444 18.26 -19.62 26.26
CA GLN A 444 17.51 -20.27 27.31
C GLN A 444 16.57 -19.26 27.96
N PHE A 445 15.32 -19.67 28.17
CA PHE A 445 14.29 -18.91 28.83
C PHE A 445 13.94 -19.62 30.14
N ALA A 446 13.91 -18.86 31.24
CA ALA A 446 13.48 -19.39 32.53
C ALA A 446 12.05 -19.93 32.41
N ASN A 447 11.74 -21.03 33.11
CA ASN A 447 10.43 -21.71 33.07
C ASN A 447 10.03 -22.34 31.72
N ALA A 448 10.92 -22.37 30.73
CA ALA A 448 10.58 -22.90 29.40
C ALA A 448 10.09 -24.36 29.41
N ALA A 449 10.68 -25.20 30.27
CA ALA A 449 10.27 -26.59 30.40
C ALA A 449 8.88 -26.76 31.04
N VAL A 450 8.49 -25.84 31.93
CA VAL A 450 7.17 -25.84 32.59
C VAL A 450 6.08 -25.38 31.62
N GLU A 451 6.41 -24.40 30.77
CA GLU A 451 5.47 -23.86 29.78
C GLU A 451 5.40 -24.69 28.49
N SER A 452 6.33 -25.61 28.25
CA SER A 452 6.30 -26.48 27.06
C SER A 452 5.20 -27.53 27.17
N ASP A 453 4.58 -27.88 26.03
CA ASP A 453 3.72 -29.05 25.96
C ASP A 453 4.51 -30.31 26.36
N PRO A 454 3.92 -31.27 27.10
CA PRO A 454 4.63 -32.50 27.46
C PRO A 454 5.09 -33.23 26.20
N ALA A 455 6.34 -33.72 26.21
CA ALA A 455 6.85 -34.58 25.13
C ALA A 455 6.09 -35.92 25.17
N PRO A 456 5.25 -36.25 24.17
CA PRO A 456 4.41 -37.45 24.24
C PRO A 456 5.21 -38.74 24.04
N ARG A 457 6.44 -38.66 23.52
CA ARG A 457 7.27 -39.81 23.14
C ARG A 457 8.71 -39.68 23.68
N ASN A 458 9.23 -40.79 24.18
CA ASN A 458 10.64 -40.93 24.58
C ASN A 458 11.54 -41.15 23.38
#